data_AF-F8EYT9-F1
#
_entry.id   AF-F8EYT9-F1
#
_cell.length_a   1.000
_cell.length_b   1.000
_cell.length_c   1.000
_cell.angle_alpha   90.00
_cell.angle_beta   90.00
_cell.angle_gamma   90.00
#
_symmetry.space_group_name_H-M   'P 1'
#
loop_
_entity.id
_entity.type
_entity.pdbx_description
1 polymer ?
#
loop_
_entity_poly.entity_id
_entity_poly.type
_entity_poly.pdbx_seq_one_letter_code
_entity_poly.pdbx_strand_id
1 'polypeptide(L)'
;MNRRNFVIFGIFIILIGAILLLPRNQSASQSKTKPAFAQQAVNVKTELVNRKNLQDYIITNGEVTSETIVSVYPFTSGKIDSLLVYIGSEVSKGDIIAYIDPSKPGTAYALNPVLSPISGTVLELPLQIGATVSTNSSIATIGVLDKLEIVTSIPERYSALMKTGLTASISFEALPDHPFSADVIRVSPILDSTSRTRKVYLKIKGNPDPRLVIGMYARIRLNTVFYPNRIVISEKAINTLNGTDYVFVVKNDNTVNRRGIVKGVTIDGMVEIISGLEENERVVIEGAQNLTDGILVHDVESGEN
;
A
#
# COMPACT_ATOMS: atom_id res chain seq x y z
N MET A 1 23.99 106.14 -7.62
CA MET A 1 24.73 105.02 -8.23
C MET A 1 23.95 104.54 -9.45
N ASN A 2 24.13 105.21 -10.60
CA ASN A 2 24.93 104.79 -11.78
C ASN A 2 24.32 103.57 -12.50
N ARG A 3 23.53 103.76 -13.58
CA ARG A 3 23.90 103.78 -15.02
C ARG A 3 24.49 102.42 -15.48
N ARG A 4 24.09 101.77 -16.57
CA ARG A 4 23.80 102.29 -17.93
C ARG A 4 23.26 101.16 -18.84
N ASN A 5 22.43 101.56 -19.81
CA ASN A 5 22.00 100.85 -21.03
C ASN A 5 23.17 100.34 -21.88
N PHE A 6 22.91 99.37 -22.80
CA PHE A 6 23.14 99.58 -24.24
C PHE A 6 22.51 98.48 -25.13
N VAL A 7 21.75 98.92 -26.13
CA VAL A 7 21.27 98.19 -27.32
C VAL A 7 22.26 98.45 -28.45
N ILE A 8 22.68 97.45 -29.25
CA ILE A 8 23.16 97.67 -30.64
C ILE A 8 22.67 96.55 -31.57
N PHE A 9 22.17 97.04 -32.70
CA PHE A 9 21.64 96.42 -33.92
C PHE A 9 22.74 95.74 -34.78
N GLY A 10 22.37 94.73 -35.56
CA GLY A 10 23.25 94.15 -36.60
C GLY A 10 22.46 93.38 -37.67
N ILE A 11 22.07 94.11 -38.72
CA ILE A 11 21.41 93.66 -39.97
C ILE A 11 22.46 93.01 -40.89
N PHE A 12 22.15 91.91 -41.61
CA PHE A 12 22.35 91.79 -43.09
C PHE A 12 21.99 90.39 -43.69
N ILE A 13 21.08 90.43 -44.69
CA ILE A 13 21.04 89.68 -45.97
C ILE A 13 20.74 88.16 -45.93
N ILE A 14 19.52 87.74 -46.28
CA ILE A 14 18.97 87.44 -47.65
C ILE A 14 19.72 86.30 -48.36
N LEU A 15 19.07 85.13 -48.43
CA LEU A 15 19.03 84.37 -49.68
C LEU A 15 17.65 83.74 -49.89
N ILE A 16 17.02 84.20 -50.97
CA ILE A 16 15.79 83.71 -51.59
C ILE A 16 16.15 82.44 -52.39
N GLY A 17 15.32 81.40 -52.35
CA GLY A 17 15.38 80.34 -53.36
C GLY A 17 14.49 79.12 -53.14
N ALA A 18 13.39 79.06 -53.90
CA ALA A 18 12.54 77.90 -54.26
C ALA A 18 11.55 77.36 -53.20
N ILE A 19 10.22 77.57 -53.29
CA ILE A 19 9.21 77.12 -54.28
C ILE A 19 8.85 75.62 -54.19
N LEU A 20 7.60 75.38 -53.76
CA LEU A 20 6.69 74.24 -53.99
C LEU A 20 6.96 72.85 -53.34
N LEU A 21 6.11 72.47 -52.37
CA LEU A 21 5.07 71.42 -52.50
C LEU A 21 4.49 71.06 -51.10
N LEU A 22 3.20 71.31 -50.90
CA LEU A 22 2.39 70.68 -49.84
C LEU A 22 2.10 69.22 -50.25
N PRO A 23 1.91 68.32 -49.28
CA PRO A 23 0.53 68.01 -48.90
C PRO A 23 0.30 67.91 -47.38
N ARG A 24 -0.91 68.32 -46.98
CA ARG A 24 -1.53 67.97 -45.69
C ARG A 24 -1.45 66.46 -45.47
N ASN A 25 -0.91 66.01 -44.33
CA ASN A 25 -1.07 64.63 -43.89
C ASN A 25 -1.61 64.57 -42.45
N GLN A 26 -2.90 64.25 -42.43
CA GLN A 26 -3.68 63.46 -41.48
C GLN A 26 -3.23 63.37 -40.01
N SER A 27 -4.13 63.86 -39.16
CA SER A 27 -4.30 63.44 -37.77
C SER A 27 -4.29 61.91 -37.66
N ALA A 28 -3.14 61.35 -37.28
CA ALA A 28 -3.06 59.98 -36.82
C ALA A 28 -3.60 59.94 -35.38
N SER A 29 -4.83 59.45 -35.26
CA SER A 29 -5.45 59.03 -34.02
C SER A 29 -4.49 58.10 -33.28
N GLN A 30 -3.94 58.56 -32.15
CA GLN A 30 -3.29 57.68 -31.19
C GLN A 30 -4.36 56.76 -30.59
N SER A 31 -4.57 55.63 -31.24
CA SER A 31 -5.13 54.43 -30.61
C SER A 31 -4.25 54.11 -29.40
N LYS A 32 -4.67 54.60 -28.23
CA LYS A 32 -4.25 54.07 -26.94
C LYS A 32 -4.80 52.65 -26.85
N THR A 33 -4.09 51.69 -27.41
CA THR A 33 -4.19 50.31 -26.97
C THR A 33 -3.78 50.31 -25.50
N LYS A 34 -4.76 50.10 -24.62
CA LYS A 34 -4.50 49.77 -23.21
C LYS A 34 -3.46 48.64 -23.22
N PRO A 35 -2.36 48.73 -22.44
CA PRO A 35 -1.54 47.54 -22.23
C PRO A 35 -2.45 46.48 -21.62
N ALA A 36 -2.62 45.36 -22.32
CA ALA A 36 -3.14 44.16 -21.70
C ALA A 36 -2.22 43.91 -20.50
N PHE A 37 -2.79 43.90 -19.29
CA PHE A 37 -2.08 43.40 -18.13
C PHE A 37 -1.61 42.00 -18.50
N ALA A 38 -0.30 41.84 -18.74
CA ALA A 38 0.28 40.52 -18.87
C ALA A 38 0.00 39.83 -17.53
N GLN A 39 -1.00 38.95 -17.51
CA GLN A 39 -1.26 38.11 -16.35
C GLN A 39 0.01 37.33 -16.10
N GLN A 40 0.69 37.65 -14.99
CA GLN A 40 1.91 36.99 -14.60
C GLN A 40 1.57 35.51 -14.41
N ALA A 41 2.20 34.64 -15.22
CA ALA A 41 1.90 33.22 -15.20
C ALA A 41 2.21 32.63 -13.82
N VAL A 42 1.29 31.80 -13.33
CA VAL A 42 1.50 31.10 -12.06
C VAL A 42 2.31 29.83 -12.31
N ASN A 43 3.39 29.66 -11.55
CA ASN A 43 4.20 28.45 -11.61
C ASN A 43 3.43 27.29 -10.97
N VAL A 44 3.29 26.20 -11.71
CA VAL A 44 2.60 25.00 -11.27
C VAL A 44 3.42 23.77 -11.62
N LYS A 45 3.16 22.66 -10.93
CA LYS A 45 3.62 21.36 -11.37
C LYS A 45 2.41 20.58 -11.87
N THR A 46 2.52 19.93 -13.01
CA THR A 46 1.43 19.11 -13.56
C THR A 46 1.76 17.61 -13.51
N GLU A 47 0.73 16.80 -13.77
CA GLU A 47 0.83 15.38 -14.04
C GLU A 47 -0.08 15.07 -15.24
N LEU A 48 0.35 14.14 -16.10
CA LEU A 48 -0.51 13.58 -17.14
C LEU A 48 -1.48 12.56 -16.56
N VAL A 49 -2.76 12.77 -16.86
CA VAL A 49 -3.82 11.79 -16.60
C VAL A 49 -3.53 10.54 -17.43
N ASN A 50 -3.35 9.40 -16.77
CA ASN A 50 -3.04 8.14 -17.41
C ASN A 50 -3.97 7.02 -16.93
N ARG A 51 -3.96 5.92 -17.67
CA ARG A 51 -4.63 4.70 -17.23
C ARG A 51 -3.67 3.79 -16.47
N LYS A 52 -4.10 3.32 -15.30
CA LYS A 52 -3.35 2.34 -14.50
C LYS A 52 -4.27 1.24 -13.98
N ASN A 53 -3.66 0.10 -13.69
CA ASN A 53 -4.30 -0.94 -12.90
C ASN A 53 -4.12 -0.59 -11.42
N LEU A 54 -5.19 -0.62 -10.64
CA LEU A 54 -5.12 -0.46 -9.18
C LEU A 54 -5.41 -1.80 -8.50
N GLN A 55 -4.61 -2.12 -7.49
CA GLN A 55 -4.78 -3.33 -6.68
C GLN A 55 -5.05 -2.93 -5.25
N ASP A 56 -6.29 -3.08 -4.80
CA ASP A 56 -6.65 -2.88 -3.40
C ASP A 56 -6.11 -4.04 -2.56
N TYR A 57 -5.88 -3.76 -1.28
CA TYR A 57 -5.32 -4.72 -0.35
C TYR A 57 -5.71 -4.39 1.09
N ILE A 58 -5.62 -5.40 1.95
CA ILE A 58 -5.68 -5.22 3.39
C ILE A 58 -4.35 -5.62 4.02
N ILE A 59 -3.95 -4.88 5.05
CA ILE A 59 -2.83 -5.26 5.91
C ILE A 59 -3.41 -5.94 7.13
N THR A 60 -2.91 -7.14 7.41
CA THR A 60 -3.28 -7.92 8.60
C THR A 60 -2.07 -8.68 9.12
N ASN A 61 -2.23 -9.27 10.30
CA ASN A 61 -1.24 -10.15 10.87
C ASN A 61 -1.75 -11.58 10.86
N GLY A 62 -0.84 -12.54 10.81
CA GLY A 62 -1.14 -13.96 10.95
C GLY A 62 -0.03 -14.69 11.66
N GLU A 63 -0.22 -15.99 11.79
CA GLU A 63 0.72 -16.88 12.46
C GLU A 63 1.04 -18.06 11.54
N VAL A 64 2.31 -18.44 11.48
CA VAL A 64 2.76 -19.64 10.78
C VAL A 64 2.34 -20.86 11.60
N THR A 65 1.65 -21.78 10.96
CA THR A 65 1.26 -23.06 11.55
C THR A 65 1.56 -24.19 10.57
N SER A 66 1.32 -25.42 11.00
CA SER A 66 1.30 -26.57 10.11
C SER A 66 -0.15 -26.96 9.84
N GLU A 67 -0.42 -27.40 8.60
CA GLU A 67 -1.71 -28.00 8.22
C GLU A 67 -2.06 -29.20 9.13
N THR A 68 -1.05 -29.95 9.59
CA THR A 68 -1.21 -31.13 10.45
C THR A 68 -0.39 -30.97 11.73
N ILE A 69 -1.09 -30.79 12.84
CA ILE A 69 -0.52 -30.79 14.20
C ILE A 69 -1.41 -31.66 15.08
N VAL A 70 -0.81 -32.60 15.81
CA VAL A 70 -1.52 -33.53 16.69
C VAL A 70 -0.79 -33.64 18.03
N SER A 71 -1.53 -33.45 19.12
CA SER A 71 -1.04 -33.75 20.47
C SER A 71 -1.17 -35.25 20.75
N VAL A 72 -0.15 -35.82 21.37
CA VAL A 72 -0.06 -37.23 21.72
C VAL A 72 -0.37 -37.41 23.20
N TYR A 73 -1.29 -38.32 23.49
CA TYR A 73 -1.77 -38.59 24.85
C TYR A 73 -1.50 -40.05 25.22
N PRO A 74 -1.25 -40.36 26.50
CA PRO A 74 -1.05 -41.73 26.93
C PRO A 74 -2.40 -42.45 27.05
N PHE A 75 -2.42 -43.77 26.81
CA PHE A 75 -3.63 -44.58 27.00
C PHE A 75 -3.95 -44.88 28.47
N THR A 76 -2.97 -44.72 29.37
CA THR A 76 -3.12 -45.01 30.79
C THR A 76 -2.51 -43.91 31.65
N SER A 77 -2.98 -43.81 32.90
CA SER A 77 -2.38 -42.92 33.90
C SER A 77 -1.22 -43.62 34.60
N GLY A 78 -0.19 -42.87 34.99
CA GLY A 78 1.01 -43.42 35.60
C GLY A 78 2.12 -42.38 35.71
N LYS A 79 3.36 -42.84 35.85
CA LYS A 79 4.55 -41.98 35.75
C LYS A 79 5.24 -42.18 34.41
N ILE A 80 5.83 -41.12 33.87
CA ILE A 80 6.70 -41.23 32.70
C ILE A 80 7.96 -41.99 33.14
N ASP A 81 8.15 -43.20 32.63
CA ASP A 81 9.35 -44.00 32.87
C ASP A 81 10.49 -43.53 31.96
N SER A 82 10.21 -43.37 30.68
CA SER A 82 11.20 -42.98 29.68
C SER A 82 10.58 -42.19 28.53
N LEU A 83 11.38 -41.28 27.98
CA LEU A 83 11.09 -40.53 26.75
C LEU A 83 12.11 -40.95 25.71
N LEU A 84 11.63 -41.44 24.56
CA LEU A 84 12.48 -41.97 23.48
C LEU A 84 12.76 -40.95 22.38
N VAL A 85 12.21 -39.75 22.52
CA VAL A 85 12.31 -38.65 21.56
C VAL A 85 12.65 -37.35 22.28
N TYR A 86 13.15 -36.39 21.53
CA TYR A 86 13.41 -35.02 21.96
C TYR A 86 12.78 -34.03 20.98
N ILE A 87 12.74 -32.74 21.35
CA ILE A 87 12.22 -31.69 20.46
C ILE A 87 13.07 -31.66 19.17
N GLY A 88 12.41 -31.76 18.02
CA GLY A 88 13.05 -31.87 16.71
C GLY A 88 13.31 -33.30 16.22
N SER A 89 13.02 -34.34 17.03
CA SER A 89 13.05 -35.72 16.53
C SER A 89 12.01 -35.94 15.42
N GLU A 90 12.41 -36.63 14.35
CA GLU A 90 11.48 -37.18 13.37
C GLU A 90 10.93 -38.51 13.86
N VAL A 91 9.63 -38.71 13.69
CA VAL A 91 8.92 -39.93 14.08
C VAL A 91 7.98 -40.37 12.96
N SER A 92 7.80 -41.67 12.83
CA SER A 92 6.80 -42.29 11.98
C SER A 92 5.53 -42.61 12.78
N LYS A 93 4.40 -42.69 12.08
CA LYS A 93 3.15 -43.19 12.68
C LYS A 93 3.38 -44.59 13.27
N GLY A 94 3.05 -44.75 14.55
CA GLY A 94 3.21 -46.00 15.30
C GLY A 94 4.52 -46.11 16.08
N ASP A 95 5.46 -45.18 15.90
CA ASP A 95 6.70 -45.17 16.68
C ASP A 95 6.39 -44.96 18.16
N ILE A 96 7.11 -45.67 19.02
CA ILE A 96 7.02 -45.50 20.47
C ILE A 96 7.81 -44.25 20.84
N ILE A 97 7.15 -43.29 21.47
CA ILE A 97 7.78 -42.01 21.86
C ILE A 97 8.05 -41.92 23.37
N ALA A 98 7.34 -42.70 24.17
CA ALA A 98 7.48 -42.74 25.62
C ALA A 98 6.96 -44.06 26.21
N TYR A 99 7.38 -44.37 27.43
CA TYR A 99 6.77 -45.42 28.25
C TYR A 99 6.19 -44.85 29.53
N ILE A 100 4.99 -45.32 29.89
CA ILE A 100 4.30 -44.98 31.12
C ILE A 100 4.32 -46.19 32.06
N ASP A 101 4.76 -45.98 33.29
CA ASP A 101 4.62 -46.94 34.38
C ASP A 101 3.30 -46.70 35.13
N PRO A 102 2.29 -47.58 34.99
CA PRO A 102 1.02 -47.45 35.71
C PRO A 102 1.08 -48.04 37.13
N SER A 103 2.25 -48.52 37.58
CA SER A 103 2.43 -49.17 38.88
C SER A 103 2.11 -48.25 40.05
N LYS A 104 1.49 -48.84 41.08
CA LYS A 104 1.18 -48.22 42.37
C LYS A 104 1.92 -48.98 43.48
N PRO A 105 2.12 -48.38 44.67
CA PRO A 105 2.72 -49.09 45.79
C PRO A 105 2.02 -50.43 46.05
N GLY A 106 2.76 -51.53 45.92
CA GLY A 106 2.25 -52.90 46.10
C GLY A 106 1.83 -53.64 44.81
N THR A 107 1.88 -53.02 43.63
CA THR A 107 1.58 -53.66 42.33
C THR A 107 2.66 -53.33 41.31
N ALA A 108 3.14 -54.33 40.55
CA ALA A 108 4.03 -54.12 39.41
C ALA A 108 3.28 -54.49 38.11
N TYR A 109 3.17 -53.52 37.19
CA TYR A 109 2.55 -53.71 35.88
C TYR A 109 3.59 -53.56 34.77
N ALA A 110 3.27 -54.06 33.57
CA ALA A 110 4.09 -53.79 32.39
C ALA A 110 4.01 -52.31 32.00
N LEU A 111 5.12 -51.77 31.47
CA LEU A 111 5.17 -50.42 30.92
C LEU A 111 4.24 -50.31 29.71
N ASN A 112 3.48 -49.23 29.65
CA ASN A 112 2.57 -48.96 28.53
C ASN A 112 3.23 -48.00 27.54
N PRO A 113 3.38 -48.38 26.25
CA PRO A 113 3.94 -47.51 25.24
C PRO A 113 2.97 -46.39 24.86
N VAL A 114 3.53 -45.21 24.59
CA VAL A 114 2.83 -44.09 23.96
C VAL A 114 3.28 -44.03 22.51
N LEU A 115 2.34 -44.11 21.58
CA LEU A 115 2.62 -44.20 20.15
C LEU A 115 2.37 -42.86 19.45
N SER A 116 3.22 -42.55 18.47
CA SER A 116 2.96 -41.43 17.56
C SER A 116 1.73 -41.71 16.68
N PRO A 117 0.72 -40.82 16.64
CA PRO A 117 -0.47 -41.01 15.79
C PRO A 117 -0.23 -40.68 14.32
N ILE A 118 0.83 -39.92 14.01
CA ILE A 118 1.18 -39.44 12.66
C ILE A 118 2.69 -39.53 12.42
N SER A 119 3.10 -39.43 11.15
CA SER A 119 4.51 -39.19 10.83
C SER A 119 4.78 -37.68 10.83
N GLY A 120 5.90 -37.23 11.41
CA GLY A 120 6.24 -35.82 11.48
C GLY A 120 7.39 -35.53 12.45
N THR A 121 7.50 -34.27 12.88
CA THR A 121 8.52 -33.79 13.80
C THR A 121 7.91 -33.49 15.16
N VAL A 122 8.61 -33.88 16.24
CA VAL A 122 8.23 -33.52 17.61
C VAL A 122 8.47 -32.03 17.83
N LEU A 123 7.38 -31.26 17.95
CA LEU A 123 7.40 -29.80 18.13
C LEU A 123 7.54 -29.41 19.61
N GLU A 124 6.86 -30.14 20.49
CA GLU A 124 6.82 -29.85 21.92
C GLU A 124 6.92 -31.15 22.71
N LEU A 125 7.60 -31.09 23.87
CA LEU A 125 7.72 -32.17 24.82
C LEU A 125 7.62 -31.59 26.24
N PRO A 126 6.41 -31.25 26.72
CA PRO A 126 6.23 -30.40 27.91
C PRO A 126 6.49 -31.12 29.24
N LEU A 127 6.65 -32.44 29.24
CA LEU A 127 6.77 -33.26 30.44
C LEU A 127 8.15 -33.93 30.52
N GLN A 128 8.62 -34.15 31.75
CA GLN A 128 9.89 -34.78 32.05
C GLN A 128 9.70 -36.20 32.58
N ILE A 129 10.76 -37.02 32.49
CA ILE A 129 10.81 -38.34 33.12
C ILE A 129 10.50 -38.22 34.62
N GLY A 130 9.69 -39.15 35.13
CA GLY A 130 9.21 -39.18 36.52
C GLY A 130 7.92 -38.39 36.76
N ALA A 131 7.47 -37.57 35.81
CA ALA A 131 6.22 -36.83 35.94
C ALA A 131 5.01 -37.76 35.97
N THR A 132 4.02 -37.46 36.81
CA THR A 132 2.73 -38.16 36.84
C THR A 132 1.83 -37.64 35.72
N VAL A 133 1.23 -38.55 34.95
CA VAL A 133 0.38 -38.26 33.81
C VAL A 133 -0.96 -38.98 33.87
N SER A 134 -1.93 -38.44 33.14
CA SER A 134 -3.25 -39.01 32.91
C SER A 134 -3.53 -39.11 31.40
N THR A 135 -4.64 -39.72 31.01
CA THR A 135 -5.04 -39.85 29.60
C THR A 135 -5.31 -38.51 28.89
N ASN A 136 -5.37 -37.41 29.63
CA ASN A 136 -5.54 -36.06 29.09
C ASN A 136 -4.23 -35.24 29.13
N SER A 137 -3.14 -35.82 29.63
CA SER A 137 -1.84 -35.15 29.68
C SER A 137 -1.15 -35.24 28.32
N SER A 138 -0.88 -34.09 27.68
CA SER A 138 -0.12 -34.07 26.42
C SER A 138 1.34 -34.48 26.68
N ILE A 139 1.75 -35.61 26.10
CA ILE A 139 3.13 -36.12 26.20
C ILE A 139 4.02 -35.37 25.21
N ALA A 140 3.54 -35.20 23.98
CA ALA A 140 4.25 -34.53 22.91
C ALA A 140 3.27 -33.86 21.94
N THR A 141 3.71 -32.83 21.22
CA THR A 141 3.01 -32.28 20.06
C THR A 141 3.80 -32.64 18.81
N ILE A 142 3.18 -33.26 17.81
CA ILE A 142 3.83 -33.68 16.57
C ILE A 142 3.20 -32.92 15.40
N GLY A 143 4.04 -32.38 14.52
CA GLY A 143 3.57 -31.65 13.33
C GLY A 143 4.42 -31.88 12.10
N VAL A 144 3.87 -31.49 10.95
CA VAL A 144 4.42 -31.74 9.62
C VAL A 144 5.01 -30.45 9.05
N LEU A 145 6.34 -30.33 9.03
CA LEU A 145 7.05 -29.08 8.74
C LEU A 145 7.14 -28.72 7.25
N ASP A 146 6.89 -29.64 6.33
CA ASP A 146 6.89 -29.39 4.88
C ASP A 146 5.57 -28.76 4.39
N LYS A 147 4.53 -28.71 5.26
CA LYS A 147 3.20 -28.19 4.96
C LYS A 147 2.85 -27.02 5.87
N LEU A 148 3.67 -25.97 5.82
CA LEU A 148 3.39 -24.74 6.53
C LEU A 148 2.25 -23.94 5.87
N GLU A 149 1.37 -23.42 6.71
CA GLU A 149 0.31 -22.49 6.37
C GLU A 149 0.44 -21.22 7.21
N ILE A 150 -0.15 -20.12 6.76
CA ILE A 150 -0.34 -18.93 7.58
C ILE A 150 -1.82 -18.77 7.88
N VAL A 151 -2.17 -18.63 9.15
CA VAL A 151 -3.54 -18.37 9.58
C VAL A 151 -3.67 -16.90 9.97
N THR A 152 -4.66 -16.22 9.40
CA THR A 152 -4.99 -14.84 9.75
C THR A 152 -6.48 -14.70 10.02
N SER A 153 -6.82 -13.78 10.91
CA SER A 153 -8.20 -13.44 11.26
C SER A 153 -8.61 -12.16 10.53
N ILE A 154 -9.58 -12.27 9.62
CA ILE A 154 -10.05 -11.16 8.80
C ILE A 154 -11.33 -10.58 9.39
N PRO A 155 -11.40 -9.25 9.65
CA PRO A 155 -12.62 -8.60 10.13
C PRO A 155 -13.83 -8.82 9.22
N GLU A 156 -15.02 -8.94 9.83
CA GLU A 156 -16.29 -9.21 9.14
C GLU A 156 -16.56 -8.28 7.95
N ARG A 157 -16.17 -6.99 8.03
CA ARG A 157 -16.36 -6.02 6.95
C ARG A 157 -15.66 -6.37 5.63
N TYR A 158 -14.62 -7.21 5.67
CA TYR A 158 -13.90 -7.69 4.48
C TYR A 158 -14.32 -9.11 4.07
N SER A 159 -15.21 -9.74 4.82
CA SER A 159 -15.65 -11.14 4.64
C SER A 159 -16.14 -11.44 3.23
N ALA A 160 -16.87 -10.51 2.61
CA ALA A 160 -17.42 -10.66 1.26
C ALA A 160 -16.34 -10.67 0.16
N LEU A 161 -15.15 -10.10 0.44
CA LEU A 161 -14.04 -10.06 -0.50
C LEU A 161 -13.19 -11.34 -0.43
N MET A 162 -13.23 -12.06 0.69
CA MET A 162 -12.37 -13.21 0.95
C MET A 162 -12.79 -14.42 0.12
N LYS A 163 -11.92 -14.84 -0.78
CA LYS A 163 -12.07 -16.01 -1.65
C LYS A 163 -10.74 -16.74 -1.83
N THR A 164 -10.81 -18.01 -2.19
CA THR A 164 -9.62 -18.77 -2.57
C THR A 164 -8.99 -18.18 -3.84
N GLY A 165 -7.66 -18.31 -3.96
CA GLY A 165 -6.88 -17.78 -5.08
C GLY A 165 -6.50 -16.29 -4.98
N LEU A 166 -6.95 -15.57 -3.96
CA LEU A 166 -6.38 -14.25 -3.67
C LEU A 166 -4.90 -14.37 -3.34
N THR A 167 -4.11 -13.41 -3.83
CA THR A 167 -2.66 -13.38 -3.64
C THR A 167 -2.29 -12.52 -2.44
N ALA A 168 -1.22 -12.86 -1.76
CA ALA A 168 -0.67 -12.06 -0.67
C ALA A 168 0.85 -11.98 -0.75
N SER A 169 1.39 -10.88 -0.22
CA SER A 169 2.80 -10.76 0.12
C SER A 169 2.93 -10.85 1.64
N ILE A 170 3.82 -11.73 2.09
CA ILE A 170 4.08 -12.03 3.49
C ILE A 170 5.48 -11.54 3.83
N SER A 171 5.61 -10.89 4.98
CA SER A 171 6.90 -10.49 5.53
C SER A 171 6.97 -10.89 6.99
N PHE A 172 8.18 -11.16 7.47
CA PHE A 172 8.44 -11.51 8.86
C PHE A 172 9.45 -10.52 9.41
N GLU A 173 9.31 -10.10 10.66
CA GLU A 173 10.29 -9.19 11.28
C GLU A 173 11.69 -9.83 11.34
N ALA A 174 11.76 -11.15 11.53
CA ALA A 174 13.01 -11.90 11.51
C ALA A 174 13.64 -12.02 10.11
N LEU A 175 12.88 -11.75 9.04
CA LEU A 175 13.29 -11.88 7.64
C LEU A 175 12.77 -10.69 6.79
N PRO A 176 13.17 -9.44 7.10
CA PRO A 176 12.55 -8.24 6.51
C PRO A 176 12.83 -8.09 5.01
N ASP A 177 14.02 -8.50 4.56
CA ASP A 177 14.45 -8.34 3.16
C ASP A 177 13.98 -9.47 2.23
N HIS A 178 13.17 -10.39 2.73
CA HIS A 178 12.74 -11.60 2.02
C HIS A 178 11.22 -11.76 2.09
N PRO A 179 10.44 -10.97 1.31
CA PRO A 179 9.01 -11.16 1.25
C PRO A 179 8.65 -12.47 0.53
N PHE A 180 7.71 -13.22 1.09
CA PHE A 180 7.19 -14.45 0.52
C PHE A 180 5.88 -14.18 -0.21
N SER A 181 5.71 -14.77 -1.40
CA SER A 181 4.41 -14.77 -2.07
C SER A 181 3.55 -15.90 -1.54
N ALA A 182 2.27 -15.66 -1.32
CA ALA A 182 1.32 -16.66 -0.84
C ALA A 182 -0.03 -16.56 -1.56
N ASP A 183 -0.80 -17.64 -1.54
CA ASP A 183 -2.19 -17.65 -2.00
C ASP A 183 -3.13 -18.05 -0.86
N VAL A 184 -4.33 -17.47 -0.85
CA VAL A 184 -5.44 -17.93 -0.02
C VAL A 184 -5.89 -19.29 -0.53
N ILE A 185 -5.70 -20.33 0.28
CA ILE A 185 -6.09 -21.71 -0.05
C ILE A 185 -7.42 -22.10 0.59
N ARG A 186 -7.79 -21.46 1.70
CA ARG A 186 -9.02 -21.78 2.43
C ARG A 186 -9.53 -20.58 3.20
N VAL A 187 -10.85 -20.40 3.16
CA VAL A 187 -11.56 -19.38 3.93
C VAL A 187 -12.54 -20.11 4.83
N SER A 188 -12.46 -19.88 6.14
CA SER A 188 -13.38 -20.49 7.11
C SER A 188 -14.83 -20.11 6.77
N PRO A 189 -15.77 -21.07 6.70
CA PRO A 189 -17.20 -20.75 6.57
C PRO A 189 -17.78 -20.17 7.86
N ILE A 190 -17.07 -20.30 8.99
CA ILE A 190 -17.51 -19.85 10.31
C ILE A 190 -16.92 -18.46 10.59
N LEU A 191 -17.79 -17.55 11.03
CA LEU A 191 -17.46 -16.27 11.67
C LEU A 191 -17.38 -16.49 13.18
N ASP A 192 -16.27 -16.10 13.79
CA ASP A 192 -16.14 -16.04 15.24
C ASP A 192 -16.92 -14.82 15.76
N SER A 193 -17.98 -15.07 16.54
CA SER A 193 -18.89 -14.01 17.00
C SER A 193 -18.29 -13.10 18.07
N THR A 194 -17.28 -13.56 18.79
CA THR A 194 -16.62 -12.82 19.87
C THR A 194 -15.66 -11.79 19.29
N SER A 195 -14.83 -12.21 18.35
CA SER A 195 -13.84 -11.36 17.67
C SER A 195 -14.38 -10.66 16.43
N ARG A 196 -15.54 -11.07 15.90
CA ARG A 196 -16.10 -10.62 14.62
C ARG A 196 -15.11 -10.81 13.46
N THR A 197 -14.43 -11.96 13.44
CA THR A 197 -13.45 -12.29 12.40
C THR A 197 -13.71 -13.67 11.78
N ARG A 198 -13.25 -13.85 10.54
CA ARG A 198 -13.18 -15.15 9.87
C ARG A 198 -11.73 -15.55 9.68
N LYS A 199 -11.41 -16.81 9.97
CA LYS A 199 -10.08 -17.34 9.69
C LYS A 199 -9.87 -17.54 8.19
N VAL A 200 -8.73 -17.08 7.70
CA VAL A 200 -8.24 -17.28 6.32
C VAL A 200 -6.89 -17.97 6.42
N TYR A 201 -6.70 -18.99 5.59
CA TYR A 201 -5.50 -19.82 5.54
C TYR A 201 -4.78 -19.56 4.22
N LEU A 202 -3.50 -19.23 4.31
CA LEU A 202 -2.65 -18.92 3.17
C LEU A 202 -1.54 -19.95 3.07
N LYS A 203 -1.21 -20.34 1.84
CA LYS A 203 -0.06 -21.19 1.55
C LYS A 203 1.03 -20.36 0.89
N ILE A 204 2.24 -20.42 1.44
CA ILE A 204 3.43 -19.80 0.84
C ILE A 204 3.78 -20.54 -0.45
N LYS A 205 4.09 -19.78 -1.51
CA LYS A 205 4.51 -20.31 -2.81
C LYS A 205 5.97 -20.76 -2.77
N GLY A 206 6.28 -21.75 -3.59
CA GLY A 206 7.63 -22.29 -3.72
C GLY A 206 7.91 -23.37 -2.67
N ASN A 207 9.19 -23.62 -2.46
CA ASN A 207 9.63 -24.62 -1.49
C ASN A 207 9.56 -24.04 -0.06
N PRO A 208 9.26 -24.88 0.95
CA PRO A 208 9.36 -24.47 2.34
C PRO A 208 10.74 -23.88 2.64
N ASP A 209 10.79 -22.66 3.16
CA ASP A 209 12.02 -22.03 3.62
C ASP A 209 12.32 -22.52 5.04
N PRO A 210 13.47 -23.18 5.30
CA PRO A 210 13.78 -23.79 6.58
C PRO A 210 13.93 -22.76 7.72
N ARG A 211 14.01 -21.46 7.40
CA ARG A 211 14.02 -20.38 8.40
C ARG A 211 12.63 -20.04 8.93
N LEU A 212 11.57 -20.52 8.26
CA LEU A 212 10.20 -20.35 8.74
C LEU A 212 9.89 -21.39 9.80
N VAL A 213 9.51 -20.90 10.98
CA VAL A 213 9.21 -21.71 12.15
C VAL A 213 7.73 -21.52 12.51
N ILE A 214 7.08 -22.61 12.93
CA ILE A 214 5.72 -22.56 13.48
C ILE A 214 5.70 -21.60 14.67
N GLY A 215 4.64 -20.79 14.77
CA GLY A 215 4.48 -19.75 15.78
C GLY A 215 5.06 -18.38 15.37
N MET A 216 5.74 -18.26 14.23
CA MET A 216 6.19 -16.96 13.75
C MET A 216 5.00 -16.06 13.37
N TYR A 217 5.07 -14.80 13.80
CA TYR A 217 4.13 -13.77 13.38
C TYR A 217 4.47 -13.24 11.99
N ALA A 218 3.47 -13.27 11.10
CA ALA A 218 3.58 -12.83 9.73
C ALA A 218 2.81 -11.53 9.52
N ARG A 219 3.43 -10.54 8.89
CA ARG A 219 2.75 -9.36 8.36
C ARG A 219 2.31 -9.64 6.93
N ILE A 220 1.01 -9.51 6.69
CA ILE A 220 0.34 -9.95 5.46
C ILE A 220 -0.21 -8.73 4.74
N ARG A 221 0.22 -8.50 3.51
CA ARG A 221 -0.45 -7.64 2.54
C ARG A 221 -1.27 -8.53 1.62
N LEU A 222 -2.57 -8.64 1.90
CA LEU A 222 -3.51 -9.49 1.16
C LEU A 222 -4.23 -8.67 0.09
N ASN A 223 -4.06 -9.03 -1.17
CA ASN A 223 -4.73 -8.38 -2.29
C ASN A 223 -6.22 -8.72 -2.31
N THR A 224 -7.08 -7.72 -2.51
CA THR A 224 -8.54 -7.86 -2.47
C THR A 224 -9.17 -7.64 -3.85
N VAL A 225 -9.41 -6.40 -4.24
CA VAL A 225 -10.12 -6.04 -5.48
C VAL A 225 -9.12 -5.51 -6.50
N PHE A 226 -9.21 -6.01 -7.73
CA PHE A 226 -8.41 -5.55 -8.86
C PHE A 226 -9.24 -4.65 -9.77
N TYR A 227 -8.75 -3.45 -10.03
CA TYR A 227 -9.39 -2.44 -10.88
C TYR A 227 -8.54 -2.23 -12.13
N PRO A 228 -8.80 -2.95 -13.24
CA PRO A 228 -8.00 -2.83 -14.44
C PRO A 228 -8.30 -1.52 -15.18
N ASN A 229 -7.24 -0.95 -15.79
CA ASN A 229 -7.34 0.09 -16.81
C ASN A 229 -8.17 1.32 -16.41
N ARG A 230 -7.97 1.86 -15.20
CA ARG A 230 -8.69 3.02 -14.67
C ARG A 230 -7.98 4.32 -14.97
N ILE A 231 -8.75 5.37 -15.27
CA ILE A 231 -8.22 6.74 -15.32
C ILE A 231 -7.83 7.12 -13.89
N VAL A 232 -6.57 7.49 -13.69
CA VAL A 232 -6.06 7.84 -12.37
C VAL A 232 -5.24 9.12 -12.39
N ILE A 233 -5.22 9.78 -11.25
CA ILE A 233 -4.37 10.94 -10.96
C ILE A 233 -3.82 10.82 -9.55
N SER A 234 -2.72 11.52 -9.23
CA SER A 234 -2.31 11.69 -7.85
C SER A 234 -3.41 12.39 -7.05
N GLU A 235 -3.64 11.95 -5.80
CA GLU A 235 -4.54 12.63 -4.87
C GLU A 235 -4.17 14.12 -4.69
N LYS A 236 -2.89 14.47 -4.89
CA LYS A 236 -2.38 15.85 -4.86
C LYS A 236 -3.02 16.78 -5.89
N ALA A 237 -3.55 16.26 -7.01
CA ALA A 237 -4.24 17.06 -8.01
C ALA A 237 -5.66 17.49 -7.57
N ILE A 238 -6.20 16.81 -6.56
CA ILE A 238 -7.60 16.96 -6.15
C ILE A 238 -7.71 18.07 -5.11
N ASN A 239 -8.63 18.99 -5.38
CA ASN A 239 -8.98 20.08 -4.48
C ASN A 239 -10.45 19.93 -4.09
N THR A 240 -10.79 20.32 -2.86
CA THR A 240 -12.16 20.28 -2.36
C THR A 240 -12.61 21.68 -1.96
N LEU A 241 -13.70 22.16 -2.54
CA LEU A 241 -14.34 23.42 -2.16
C LEU A 241 -15.81 23.16 -1.86
N ASN A 242 -16.23 23.52 -0.65
CA ASN A 242 -17.61 23.34 -0.18
C ASN A 242 -18.14 21.90 -0.36
N GLY A 243 -17.28 20.91 -0.13
CA GLY A 243 -17.61 19.48 -0.28
C GLY A 243 -17.68 18.96 -1.71
N THR A 244 -17.34 19.79 -2.71
CA THR A 244 -17.24 19.36 -4.11
C THR A 244 -15.78 19.21 -4.51
N ASP A 245 -15.44 18.05 -5.06
CA ASP A 245 -14.09 17.75 -5.54
C ASP A 245 -13.90 18.23 -6.98
N TYR A 246 -12.75 18.83 -7.25
CA TYR A 246 -12.37 19.35 -8.56
C TYR A 246 -10.87 19.28 -8.77
N VAL A 247 -10.46 19.45 -10.03
CA VAL A 247 -9.07 19.61 -10.44
C VAL A 247 -8.91 20.85 -11.31
N PHE A 248 -7.66 21.29 -11.51
CA PHE A 248 -7.33 22.26 -12.55
C PHE A 248 -6.70 21.55 -13.74
N VAL A 249 -7.38 21.58 -14.88
CA VAL A 249 -6.91 21.00 -16.14
C VAL A 249 -6.18 22.08 -16.95
N VAL A 250 -4.96 21.80 -17.39
CA VAL A 250 -4.19 22.71 -18.23
C VAL A 250 -4.59 22.53 -19.69
N LYS A 251 -5.07 23.61 -20.32
CA LYS A 251 -5.44 23.64 -21.74
C LYS A 251 -4.21 23.81 -22.63
N ASN A 252 -4.42 23.69 -23.94
CA ASN A 252 -3.38 23.86 -24.95
C ASN A 252 -2.82 25.29 -25.02
N ASP A 253 -3.56 26.29 -24.55
CA ASP A 253 -3.13 27.69 -24.45
C ASP A 253 -2.41 28.01 -23.13
N ASN A 254 -2.05 26.97 -22.35
CA ASN A 254 -1.46 27.07 -21.01
C ASN A 254 -2.32 27.84 -19.99
N THR A 255 -3.63 27.96 -20.22
CA THR A 255 -4.57 28.39 -19.18
C THR A 255 -5.13 27.19 -18.43
N VAL A 256 -5.56 27.38 -17.19
CA VAL A 256 -6.22 26.33 -16.41
C VAL A 256 -7.73 26.43 -16.47
N ASN A 257 -8.40 25.28 -16.50
CA ASN A 257 -9.84 25.17 -16.27
C ASN A 257 -10.13 24.40 -14.98
N ARG A 258 -10.96 24.98 -14.11
CA ARG A 258 -11.49 24.27 -12.96
C ARG A 258 -12.58 23.30 -13.40
N ARG A 259 -12.39 22.01 -13.12
CA ARG A 259 -13.32 20.97 -13.54
C ARG A 259 -13.70 20.06 -12.37
N GLY A 260 -15.00 19.92 -12.14
CA GLY A 260 -15.53 18.97 -11.16
C GLY A 260 -15.24 17.54 -11.57
N ILE A 261 -14.98 16.68 -10.59
CA ILE A 261 -14.68 15.26 -10.81
C ILE A 261 -15.54 14.37 -9.90
N VAL A 262 -15.73 13.13 -10.32
CA VAL A 262 -16.28 12.07 -9.47
C VAL A 262 -15.17 11.06 -9.19
N LYS A 263 -14.79 10.92 -7.92
CA LYS A 263 -13.75 9.99 -7.48
C LYS A 263 -14.32 8.58 -7.33
N GLY A 264 -13.49 7.59 -7.64
CA GLY A 264 -13.68 6.18 -7.34
C GLY A 264 -12.80 5.76 -6.18
N VAL A 265 -12.16 4.59 -6.32
CA VAL A 265 -11.27 4.05 -5.29
C VAL A 265 -9.99 4.87 -5.18
N THR A 266 -9.44 4.96 -3.97
CA THR A 266 -8.13 5.57 -3.70
C THR A 266 -7.19 4.52 -3.12
N ILE A 267 -6.06 4.26 -3.79
CA ILE A 267 -5.10 3.21 -3.43
C ILE A 267 -3.69 3.78 -3.60
N ASP A 268 -2.87 3.70 -2.54
CA ASP A 268 -1.47 4.12 -2.53
C ASP A 268 -1.23 5.54 -3.09
N GLY A 269 -2.12 6.49 -2.75
CA GLY A 269 -2.04 7.90 -3.17
C GLY A 269 -2.50 8.18 -4.61
N MET A 270 -2.96 7.16 -5.32
CA MET A 270 -3.60 7.28 -6.64
C MET A 270 -5.12 7.19 -6.50
N VAL A 271 -5.82 8.08 -7.19
CA VAL A 271 -7.28 8.17 -7.15
C VAL A 271 -7.84 7.81 -8.52
N GLU A 272 -8.76 6.84 -8.55
CA GLU A 272 -9.59 6.56 -9.72
C GLU A 272 -10.53 7.72 -10.00
N ILE A 273 -10.64 8.12 -11.26
CA ILE A 273 -11.58 9.15 -11.71
C ILE A 273 -12.67 8.46 -12.54
N ILE A 274 -13.90 8.46 -12.00
CA ILE A 274 -15.08 7.86 -12.63
C ILE A 274 -15.59 8.78 -13.75
N SER A 275 -15.56 10.09 -13.52
CA SER A 275 -15.94 11.10 -14.52
C SER A 275 -15.27 12.44 -14.28
N GLY A 276 -15.21 13.24 -15.34
CA GLY A 276 -14.65 14.60 -15.33
C GLY A 276 -13.26 14.71 -15.97
N LEU A 277 -12.56 13.61 -16.22
CA LEU A 277 -11.26 13.62 -16.90
C LEU A 277 -11.16 12.56 -17.99
N GLU A 278 -10.33 12.87 -18.98
CA GLU A 278 -9.93 12.00 -20.07
C GLU A 278 -8.44 11.70 -20.01
N GLU A 279 -8.04 10.61 -20.67
CA GLU A 279 -6.65 10.21 -20.75
C GLU A 279 -5.82 11.24 -21.54
N ASN A 280 -4.57 11.45 -21.13
CA ASN A 280 -3.62 12.43 -21.66
C ASN A 280 -3.94 13.91 -21.37
N GLU A 281 -4.99 14.22 -20.60
CA GLU A 281 -5.15 15.56 -20.06
C GLU A 281 -4.04 15.87 -19.04
N ARG A 282 -3.69 17.15 -18.88
CA ARG A 282 -2.73 17.60 -17.85
C ARG A 282 -3.47 18.20 -16.67
N VAL A 283 -3.18 17.75 -15.46
CA VAL A 283 -3.78 18.28 -14.23
C VAL A 283 -2.72 18.87 -13.31
N VAL A 284 -3.04 19.95 -12.63
CA VAL A 284 -2.13 20.59 -11.67
C VAL A 284 -2.06 19.79 -10.37
N ILE A 285 -0.86 19.39 -9.94
CA ILE A 285 -0.58 18.69 -8.68
C ILE A 285 0.04 19.58 -7.60
N GLU A 286 0.66 20.71 -7.97
CA GLU A 286 1.22 21.69 -7.04
C GLU A 286 1.00 23.12 -7.54
N GLY A 287 0.79 24.07 -6.62
CA GLY A 287 0.55 25.48 -6.95
C GLY A 287 -0.93 25.87 -7.11
N ALA A 288 -1.86 24.94 -6.89
CA ALA A 288 -3.31 25.15 -7.06
C ALA A 288 -3.92 26.28 -6.21
N GLN A 289 -3.28 26.61 -5.07
CA GLN A 289 -3.74 27.63 -4.11
C GLN A 289 -3.95 29.01 -4.76
N ASN A 290 -3.16 29.32 -5.78
CA ASN A 290 -3.13 30.63 -6.43
C ASN A 290 -3.89 30.63 -7.77
N LEU A 291 -4.61 29.55 -8.09
CA LEU A 291 -5.29 29.38 -9.36
C LEU A 291 -6.77 29.75 -9.27
N THR A 292 -7.24 30.40 -10.31
CA THR A 292 -8.66 30.53 -10.66
C THR A 292 -8.84 30.16 -12.12
N ASP A 293 -10.08 29.91 -12.52
CA ASP A 293 -10.39 29.56 -13.91
C ASP A 293 -9.86 30.62 -14.89
N GLY A 294 -9.20 30.17 -15.96
CA GLY A 294 -8.62 31.02 -17.01
C GLY A 294 -7.25 31.63 -16.71
N ILE A 295 -6.65 31.39 -15.54
CA ILE A 295 -5.28 31.87 -15.24
C ILE A 295 -4.27 31.17 -16.15
N LEU A 296 -3.33 31.96 -16.69
CA LEU A 296 -2.15 31.47 -17.40
C LEU A 296 -1.19 30.81 -16.41
N VAL A 297 -0.72 29.61 -16.73
CA VAL A 297 0.23 28.86 -15.90
C VAL A 297 1.50 28.55 -16.68
N HIS A 298 2.60 28.39 -15.93
CA HIS A 298 3.85 27.88 -16.44
C HIS A 298 4.15 26.58 -15.71
N ASP A 299 4.20 25.48 -16.47
CA ASP A 299 4.54 24.18 -15.92
C ASP A 299 6.04 24.11 -15.63
N VAL A 300 6.39 23.76 -14.40
CA VAL A 300 7.78 23.72 -13.92
C VAL A 300 8.31 22.28 -13.93
N GLU A 301 7.73 21.36 -14.71
CA GLU A 301 8.21 19.98 -14.80
C GLU A 301 9.72 19.89 -15.12
N SER A 302 10.45 19.35 -14.14
CA SER A 302 11.77 18.70 -14.24
C SER A 302 13.00 19.60 -14.48
N GLY A 303 13.37 20.39 -13.48
CA GLY A 303 14.81 20.52 -13.17
C GLY A 303 15.24 19.26 -12.41
N GLU A 304 16.05 18.41 -13.03
CA GLU A 304 16.81 17.38 -12.32
C GLU A 304 17.60 18.02 -11.17
N ASN A 305 17.47 17.46 -9.97
CA ASN A 305 18.50 17.37 -8.94
C ASN A 305 18.17 16.21 -8.00
#